data_AF-A0A2N9KG33-F1
#
_entry.id   AF-A0A2N9KG33-F1
#
_cell.length_a   1.000
_cell.length_b   1.000
_cell.length_c   1.000
_cell.angle_alpha   90.00
_cell.angle_beta   90.00
_cell.angle_gamma   90.00
#
_symmetry.space_group_name_H-M   'P 1'
#
loop_
_entity.id
_entity.type
_entity.pdbx_description
1 polymer ?
#
loop_
_entity_poly.entity_id
_entity_poly.type
_entity_poly.pdbx_seq_one_letter_code
_entity_poly.pdbx_strand_id
1 'polypeptide(L)'
;MSKKENLLELLQKLDVNSDEQVYINKAIHQLTDEKQSEQVVARGLAKDFRSLALNQKLSEQGLKLFTELQKPNFAEDVARLSATMWTL
;
A
#
# COMPACT_ATOMS: atom_id res chain seq x y z
N MET A 1 7.73 12.72 19.24
CA MET A 1 8.20 11.42 18.73
C MET A 1 7.61 11.24 17.35
N SER A 2 8.42 11.38 16.29
CA SER A 2 7.95 11.22 14.91
C SER A 2 7.62 9.75 14.68
N LYS A 3 6.32 9.41 14.73
CA LYS A 3 5.85 8.06 14.45
C LYS A 3 6.19 7.79 12.99
N LYS A 4 7.14 6.87 12.73
CA LYS A 4 7.30 6.31 11.38
C LYS A 4 5.96 5.67 11.05
N GLU A 5 5.22 6.27 10.12
CA GLU A 5 4.02 5.63 9.60
C GLU A 5 4.47 4.38 8.85
N ASN A 6 3.96 3.23 9.27
CA ASN A 6 4.28 1.93 8.70
C ASN A 6 3.24 1.56 7.63
N LEU A 7 3.52 0.57 6.80
CA LEU A 7 2.64 0.15 5.69
C LEU A 7 1.20 -0.08 6.16
N LEU A 8 1.01 -0.64 7.35
CA LEU A 8 -0.32 -0.86 7.94
C LEU A 8 -1.15 0.44 8.08
N GLU A 9 -0.56 1.52 8.56
CA GLU A 9 -1.27 2.80 8.76
C GLU A 9 -1.64 3.45 7.43
N LEU A 10 -0.80 3.31 6.40
CA LEU A 10 -1.15 3.76 5.05
C LEU A 10 -2.33 2.97 4.48
N LEU A 11 -2.28 1.64 4.58
CA LEU A 11 -3.32 0.76 4.03
C LEU A 11 -4.68 0.99 4.69
N GLN A 12 -4.73 1.28 5.99
CA GLN A 12 -5.98 1.56 6.71
C GLN A 12 -6.61 2.91 6.36
N LYS A 13 -5.81 3.88 5.93
CA LYS A 13 -6.26 5.23 5.58
C LYS A 13 -6.57 5.42 4.10
N LEU A 14 -6.21 4.43 3.27
CA LEU A 14 -6.33 4.52 1.83
C LEU A 14 -7.80 4.41 1.42
N ASP A 15 -8.29 5.40 0.68
CA ASP A 15 -9.63 5.39 0.10
C ASP A 15 -9.54 4.89 -1.35
N VAL A 16 -9.98 3.65 -1.57
CA VAL A 16 -9.88 2.96 -2.86
C VAL A 16 -11.20 2.30 -3.23
N ASN A 17 -11.31 1.83 -4.48
CA ASN A 17 -12.53 1.14 -4.92
C ASN A 17 -12.66 -0.26 -4.30
N SER A 18 -13.83 -0.88 -4.45
CA SER A 18 -14.12 -2.18 -3.84
C SER A 18 -13.22 -3.32 -4.37
N ASP A 19 -12.82 -3.30 -5.65
CA ASP A 19 -11.90 -4.29 -6.20
C ASP A 19 -10.51 -4.19 -5.53
N GLU A 20 -10.02 -2.97 -5.30
CA GLU A 20 -8.75 -2.69 -4.63
C GLU A 20 -8.80 -3.02 -3.13
N GLN A 21 -9.91 -2.69 -2.47
CA GLN A 21 -10.11 -2.90 -1.03
C GLN A 21 -9.92 -4.37 -0.63
N VAL A 22 -10.26 -5.33 -1.50
CA VAL A 22 -10.05 -6.76 -1.25
C VAL A 22 -8.57 -7.06 -1.02
N TYR A 23 -7.68 -6.47 -1.83
CA TYR A 23 -6.24 -6.68 -1.73
C TYR A 23 -5.63 -5.88 -0.57
N ILE A 24 -6.15 -4.69 -0.30
CA ILE A 24 -5.77 -3.89 0.87
C ILE A 24 -6.10 -4.65 2.17
N ASN A 25 -7.31 -5.21 2.27
CA ASN A 25 -7.72 -5.99 3.44
C ASN A 25 -6.88 -7.25 3.63
N LYS A 26 -6.54 -7.95 2.52
CA LYS A 26 -5.62 -9.07 2.55
C LYS A 26 -4.23 -8.67 3.06
N ALA A 27 -3.69 -7.55 2.59
CA ALA A 27 -2.39 -7.05 3.05
C ALA A 27 -2.43 -6.65 4.54
N ILE A 28 -3.50 -6.00 4.99
CA ILE A 28 -3.72 -5.69 6.41
C ILE A 28 -3.74 -6.98 7.25
N HIS A 29 -4.49 -8.00 6.83
CA HIS A 29 -4.56 -9.29 7.51
C HIS A 29 -3.18 -9.96 7.60
N GLN A 30 -2.40 -9.94 6.52
CA GLN A 30 -1.03 -10.46 6.50
C GLN A 30 -0.11 -9.76 7.51
N LEU A 31 -0.27 -8.44 7.68
CA LEU A 31 0.53 -7.64 8.62
C LEU A 31 0.10 -7.86 10.07
N THR A 32 -1.20 -8.01 10.34
CA THR A 32 -1.72 -8.06 11.72
C THR A 32 -1.83 -9.47 12.27
N ASP A 33 -2.37 -10.40 11.47
CA ASP A 33 -2.75 -11.74 11.92
C ASP A 33 -1.63 -12.75 11.62
N GLU A 34 -1.17 -12.76 10.36
CA GLU A 34 -0.08 -13.64 9.92
C GLU A 34 1.31 -13.13 10.33
N LYS A 35 1.40 -11.89 10.82
CA LYS A 35 2.65 -11.20 11.22
C LYS A 35 3.74 -11.27 10.15
N GLN A 36 3.34 -11.26 8.88
CA GLN A 36 4.28 -11.23 7.77
C GLN A 36 5.05 -9.91 7.77
N SER A 37 6.31 -9.96 7.32
CA SER A 37 7.13 -8.77 7.21
C SER A 37 6.56 -7.80 6.17
N GLU A 38 6.63 -6.49 6.45
CA GLU A 38 6.14 -5.44 5.56
C GLU A 38 6.69 -5.56 4.13
N GLN A 39 7.94 -5.98 3.98
CA GLN A 39 8.57 -6.21 2.68
C GLN A 39 7.90 -7.34 1.88
N VAL A 40 7.47 -8.41 2.55
CA VAL A 40 6.79 -9.55 1.92
C VAL A 40 5.40 -9.11 1.49
N VAL A 41 4.67 -8.44 2.38
CA VAL A 41 3.32 -7.93 2.11
C VAL A 41 3.34 -6.89 0.99
N ALA A 42 4.27 -5.93 1.02
CA ALA A 42 4.41 -4.92 -0.02
C ALA A 42 4.66 -5.54 -1.41
N ARG A 43 5.53 -6.55 -1.49
CA ARG A 43 5.77 -7.29 -2.76
C ARG A 43 4.53 -8.04 -3.24
N GLY A 44 3.81 -8.69 -2.32
CA GLY A 44 2.54 -9.37 -2.63
C GLY A 44 1.49 -8.39 -3.16
N LEU A 45 1.31 -7.28 -2.45
CA LEU A 45 0.38 -6.22 -2.81
C LEU A 45 0.74 -5.58 -4.15
N ALA A 46 2.02 -5.33 -4.43
CA ALA A 46 2.47 -4.83 -5.73
C ALA A 46 2.09 -5.77 -6.88
N LYS A 47 2.21 -7.09 -6.69
CA LYS A 47 1.82 -8.09 -7.69
C LYS A 47 0.31 -8.10 -7.93
N ASP A 48 -0.47 -8.01 -6.86
CA ASP A 48 -1.93 -7.95 -6.91
C ASP A 48 -2.40 -6.65 -7.63
N PHE A 49 -1.83 -5.49 -7.25
CA PHE A 49 -2.10 -4.20 -7.89
C PHE A 49 -1.64 -4.13 -9.34
N ARG A 50 -0.54 -4.79 -9.71
CA ARG A 50 -0.13 -4.94 -11.12
C ARG A 50 -1.21 -5.63 -11.95
N SER A 51 -1.86 -6.65 -11.40
CA SER A 51 -2.95 -7.34 -12.07
C SER A 51 -4.16 -6.42 -12.25
N LEU A 52 -4.50 -5.60 -11.24
CA LEU A 52 -5.54 -4.59 -11.36
C LEU A 52 -5.20 -3.49 -12.39
N ALA A 53 -3.93 -3.06 -12.45
CA ALA A 53 -3.45 -2.09 -13.43
C ALA A 53 -3.67 -2.57 -14.86
N LEU A 54 -3.31 -3.84 -15.12
CA LEU A 54 -3.49 -4.48 -16.43
C LEU A 54 -4.97 -4.60 -16.82
N ASN A 55 -5.87 -4.73 -15.84
CA ASN A 55 -7.31 -4.77 -16.05
C ASN A 55 -7.97 -3.37 -16.02
N GLN A 56 -7.18 -2.28 -15.96
CA GLN A 56 -7.67 -0.90 -15.85
C GLN A 56 -8.63 -0.66 -14.68
N LYS A 57 -8.46 -1.43 -13.60
CA LYS A 57 -9.31 -1.38 -12.39
C LYS A 57 -8.71 -0.57 -11.25
N LEU A 58 -7.53 0.03 -11.44
CA LEU A 58 -6.91 0.86 -10.40
C LEU A 58 -7.51 2.26 -10.38
N SER A 59 -7.84 2.73 -9.18
CA SER A 59 -8.11 4.13 -8.92
C SER A 59 -6.82 4.95 -8.98
N GLU A 60 -6.93 6.28 -9.03
CA GLU A 60 -5.77 7.18 -8.96
C GLU A 60 -4.98 6.99 -7.65
N GLN A 61 -5.69 6.75 -6.54
CA GLN A 61 -5.09 6.44 -5.24
C GLN A 61 -4.32 5.12 -5.29
N GLY A 62 -4.90 4.07 -5.88
CA GLY A 62 -4.23 2.78 -6.00
C GLY A 62 -3.06 2.78 -6.99
N LEU A 63 -3.10 3.57 -8.06
CA LEU A 63 -1.97 3.77 -8.97
C LEU A 63 -0.79 4.46 -8.27
N LYS A 64 -1.07 5.46 -7.43
CA LYS A 64 -0.05 6.12 -6.61
C LYS A 64 0.57 5.11 -5.63
N LEU A 65 -0.25 4.36 -4.90
CA LEU A 65 0.24 3.30 -4.01
C LEU A 65 1.10 2.26 -4.78
N PHE A 66 0.64 1.80 -5.95
CA PHE A 66 1.34 0.81 -6.76
C PHE A 66 2.71 1.29 -7.24
N THR A 67 2.82 2.56 -7.64
CA THR A 67 4.08 3.17 -8.06
C THR A 67 5.09 3.19 -6.92
N GLU A 68 4.62 3.45 -5.71
CA GLU A 68 5.45 3.51 -4.53
C GLU A 68 5.90 2.13 -4.06
N LEU A 69 5.00 1.15 -4.07
CA LEU A 69 5.32 -0.24 -3.73
C LEU A 69 6.41 -0.86 -4.63
N GLN A 70 6.63 -0.30 -5.82
CA GLN A 70 7.70 -0.72 -6.74
C GLN A 70 9.06 -0.10 -6.43
N LYS A 71 9.13 0.93 -5.57
CA LYS A 71 10.41 1.55 -5.20
C LYS A 71 11.26 0.59 -4.36
N PRO A 72 12.58 0.50 -4.62
CA PRO A 72 13.47 -0.41 -3.89
C PRO A 72 13.52 -0.14 -2.38
N ASN A 73 13.34 1.13 -1.97
CA ASN A 73 13.38 1.57 -0.59
C ASN A 73 11.98 1.86 -0.02
N PHE A 74 10.95 1.13 -0.45
CA PHE A 74 9.58 1.36 -0.02
C PHE A 74 9.43 1.49 1.51
N ALA A 75 10.14 0.68 2.31
CA ALA A 75 10.10 0.78 3.78
C ALA A 75 10.67 2.11 4.34
N GLU A 76 11.56 2.79 3.63
CA GLU A 76 12.04 4.13 3.98
C GLU A 76 11.12 5.22 3.40
N ASP A 77 10.56 5.01 2.21
CA ASP A 77 9.67 5.96 1.51
C ASP A 77 8.22 5.96 2.05
N VAL A 78 7.77 4.88 2.70
CA VAL A 78 6.43 4.75 3.30
C VAL A 78 6.15 5.86 4.31
N ALA A 79 7.19 6.28 5.05
CA ALA A 79 7.14 7.40 5.98
C ALA A 79 7.05 8.77 5.28
N ARG A 80 7.57 8.91 4.05
CA ARG A 80 7.41 10.12 3.22
C ARG A 80 6.03 10.18 2.57
N LEU A 81 5.48 9.03 2.20
CA LEU A 81 4.21 8.98 1.48
C LEU A 81 3.06 9.56 2.26
N SER A 82 2.97 9.20 3.54
CA SER A 82 1.96 9.76 4.41
C SER A 82 2.11 11.28 4.57
N ALA A 83 3.35 11.79 4.58
CA ALA A 83 3.60 13.22 4.62
C ALA A 83 3.19 13.94 3.31
N THR A 84 3.36 13.29 2.15
CA THR A 84 3.00 13.88 0.85
C THR A 84 1.54 13.69 0.43
N MET A 85 0.82 12.69 0.98
CA MET A 85 -0.60 12.47 0.71
C MET A 85 -1.51 13.57 1.29
N TRP A 86 -0.97 14.46 2.14
CA TRP A 86 -1.71 15.53 2.81
C TRP A 86 -1.20 16.96 2.54
N THR A 87 -0.36 17.19 1.52
CA THR A 87 0.09 18.55 1.16
C THR A 87 -0.43 19.09 -0.17
N LEU A 88 -1.48 18.50 -0.77
CA LEU A 88 -2.13 19.01 -1.98
C LEU A 88 -3.66 18.99 -1.82
#